data_AF-A0A6B3BWZ7-F1
#
_entry.id   AF-A0A6B3BWZ7-F1
#
_cell.length_a   1.000
_cell.length_b   1.000
_cell.length_c   1.000
_cell.angle_alpha   90.00
_cell.angle_beta   90.00
_cell.angle_gamma   90.00
#
_symmetry.space_group_name_H-M   'P 1'
#
loop_
_entity.id
_entity.type
_entity.pdbx_description
1 polymer ?
#
loop_
_entity_poly.entity_id
_entity_poly.type
_entity_poly.pdbx_seq_one_letter_code
_entity_poly.pdbx_strand_id
1 'polypeptide(L)'
;MISTVDEDKNDRGRARYTLTGTEHGHAWGVCAEAKGLFGEPRRGTYELFGWVDEGAEVRGWAGSRVWLVPEDEALGPWLLEDAESVGQLLATDSLVLTGPDDYEGPPDGHRGPVRVHDGHRWLGSCREFARVLPPEQVAPPLVLRGLAPGDRLRAALTKGTRRALDLEEAALEIQDDRGEPLTERLLWAQVSTWRPSPYGTNLIDLELHGELFTPVPEYARPIWERWFAGPPDTPGAWAGLDTRRRGAWLDLVRERACRRTHHDRPADHTYELDGRHITDEPGLYLALGEAVNGPGGYFGGCLAALDDCLRGTFGYTAPATMLWRDAATAREHLSRTRTPAGRPYNLFAGLLDVLAEGGMHVTLA
;
A
#
# COMPACT_ATOMS: atom_id res chain seq x y z
N MET A 1 -29.02 20.75 -45.33
CA MET A 1 -28.36 21.30 -44.12
C MET A 1 -27.98 20.09 -43.29
N ILE A 2 -26.77 19.58 -43.52
CA ILE A 2 -26.32 18.26 -43.06
C ILE A 2 -25.52 18.47 -41.78
N SER A 3 -25.96 17.79 -40.73
CA SER A 3 -25.32 17.70 -39.42
C SER A 3 -23.95 17.05 -39.58
N THR A 4 -22.87 17.80 -39.39
CA THR A 4 -21.53 17.23 -39.22
C THR A 4 -21.34 16.91 -37.75
N VAL A 5 -21.36 15.61 -37.51
CA VAL A 5 -21.03 14.91 -36.29
C VAL A 5 -19.60 15.27 -35.87
N ASP A 6 -19.45 15.83 -34.68
CA ASP A 6 -18.19 16.06 -33.98
C ASP A 6 -17.85 14.76 -33.20
N GLU A 7 -17.49 13.71 -33.93
CA GLU A 7 -17.11 12.39 -33.36
C GLU A 7 -15.59 12.19 -33.25
N ASP A 8 -14.78 13.22 -33.51
CA ASP A 8 -13.30 13.07 -33.60
C ASP A 8 -12.54 13.41 -32.31
N LYS A 9 -13.22 13.47 -31.16
CA LYS A 9 -12.61 13.83 -29.86
C LYS A 9 -12.51 12.71 -28.83
N ASN A 10 -12.90 11.49 -29.17
CA ASN A 10 -13.12 10.43 -28.17
C ASN A 10 -12.21 9.20 -28.24
N ASP A 11 -11.08 9.25 -28.99
CA ASP A 11 -10.17 8.09 -29.11
C ASP A 11 -8.68 8.43 -28.90
N ARG A 12 -8.38 9.55 -28.24
CA ARG A 12 -7.10 9.69 -27.52
C ARG A 12 -7.31 9.09 -26.14
N GLY A 13 -6.89 7.84 -25.96
CA GLY A 13 -6.87 7.19 -24.64
C GLY A 13 -6.42 8.18 -23.57
N ARG A 14 -7.30 8.46 -22.61
CA ARG A 14 -7.10 9.49 -21.59
C ARG A 14 -5.77 9.19 -20.89
N ALA A 15 -4.87 10.17 -20.82
CA ALA A 15 -3.57 9.95 -20.17
C ALA A 15 -3.80 9.62 -18.69
N ARG A 16 -3.28 8.46 -18.25
CA ARG A 16 -3.43 7.96 -16.88
C ARG A 16 -2.23 8.34 -16.01
N TYR A 17 -1.07 8.43 -16.64
CA TYR A 17 0.20 8.61 -15.97
C TYR A 17 0.83 9.93 -16.38
N THR A 18 1.30 10.69 -15.39
CA THR A 18 2.12 11.89 -15.60
C THR A 18 3.43 11.70 -14.88
N LEU A 19 4.54 11.82 -15.61
CA LEU A 19 5.87 11.86 -14.98
C LEU A 19 6.17 13.32 -14.62
N THR A 20 6.33 13.63 -13.34
CA THR A 20 6.61 14.98 -12.85
C THR A 20 7.93 15.01 -12.07
N GLY A 21 8.65 16.13 -12.13
CA GLY A 21 9.82 16.35 -11.27
C GLY A 21 9.41 16.92 -9.91
N THR A 22 9.93 16.36 -8.81
CA THR A 22 9.48 16.68 -7.44
C THR A 22 9.83 18.11 -7.01
N GLU A 23 11.00 18.62 -7.38
CA GLU A 23 11.46 19.95 -6.92
C GLU A 23 10.64 21.13 -7.47
N HIS A 24 10.00 20.98 -8.64
CA HIS A 24 9.38 22.12 -9.34
C HIS A 24 7.99 21.80 -9.93
N GLY A 25 7.45 20.60 -9.71
CA GLY A 25 6.11 20.18 -10.17
C GLY A 25 5.91 20.21 -11.69
N HIS A 26 7.00 20.22 -12.46
CA HIS A 26 6.91 20.30 -13.91
C HIS A 26 6.70 18.91 -14.50
N ALA A 27 5.84 18.81 -15.52
CA ALA A 27 5.61 17.56 -16.22
C ALA A 27 6.73 17.27 -17.24
N TRP A 28 7.36 16.12 -17.10
CA TRP A 28 8.25 15.54 -18.09
C TRP A 28 7.47 14.95 -19.27
N GLY A 29 6.28 14.42 -19.02
CA GLY A 29 5.37 13.94 -20.08
C GLY A 29 4.17 13.19 -19.52
N VAL A 30 3.24 12.85 -20.41
CA VAL A 30 2.00 12.13 -20.08
C VAL A 30 1.83 10.91 -20.97
N CYS A 31 1.36 9.79 -20.43
CA CYS A 31 1.09 8.56 -21.19
C CYS A 31 -0.14 7.81 -20.66
N ALA A 32 -0.65 6.89 -21.48
CA ALA A 32 -1.76 6.02 -21.11
C ALA A 32 -1.31 4.71 -20.46
N GLU A 33 -0.08 4.24 -20.72
CA GLU A 33 0.40 2.92 -20.32
C GLU A 33 1.80 3.01 -19.68
N ALA A 34 1.94 2.40 -18.49
CA ALA A 34 3.20 2.26 -17.76
C ALA A 34 3.49 0.77 -17.51
N LYS A 35 4.32 0.16 -18.36
CA LYS A 35 4.76 -1.23 -18.17
C LYS A 35 5.82 -1.28 -17.07
N GLY A 36 5.71 -2.24 -16.16
CA GLY A 36 6.58 -2.34 -14.98
C GLY A 36 5.99 -1.68 -13.73
N LEU A 37 4.83 -1.02 -13.83
CA LEU A 37 4.10 -0.53 -12.65
C LEU A 37 3.76 -1.67 -11.68
N PHE A 38 3.34 -2.80 -12.24
CA PHE A 38 3.06 -4.03 -11.50
C PHE A 38 4.18 -5.03 -11.69
N GLY A 39 4.53 -5.72 -10.61
CA GLY A 39 5.58 -6.73 -10.58
C GLY A 39 5.95 -7.10 -9.15
N GLU A 40 6.92 -8.00 -9.00
CA GLU A 40 7.40 -8.38 -7.67
C GLU A 40 8.32 -7.28 -7.11
N PRO A 41 8.01 -6.72 -5.93
CA PRO A 41 8.90 -5.79 -5.27
C PRO A 41 10.19 -6.52 -4.84
N ARG A 42 11.24 -5.75 -4.55
CA ARG A 42 12.43 -6.31 -3.92
C ARG A 42 12.04 -6.86 -2.55
N ARG A 43 12.25 -8.17 -2.35
CA ARG A 43 11.98 -8.89 -1.11
C ARG A 43 13.31 -9.37 -0.52
N GLY A 44 13.51 -9.18 0.78
CA GLY A 44 14.49 -9.92 1.55
C GLY A 44 14.07 -11.38 1.63
N THR A 45 15.03 -12.31 1.57
CA THR A 45 14.80 -13.73 1.79
C THR A 45 15.58 -14.16 3.01
N TYR A 46 14.91 -14.82 3.96
CA TYR A 46 15.50 -15.26 5.21
C TYR A 46 15.27 -16.75 5.38
N GLU A 47 16.35 -17.47 5.65
CA GLU A 47 16.29 -18.87 6.05
C GLU A 47 16.34 -18.93 7.58
N LEU A 48 15.30 -19.51 8.17
CA LEU A 48 15.13 -19.68 9.61
C LEU A 48 15.48 -21.13 9.96
N PHE A 49 16.61 -21.33 10.64
CA PHE A 49 17.20 -22.64 10.86
C PHE A 49 16.67 -23.33 12.12
N GLY A 50 16.48 -24.65 12.02
CA GLY A 50 15.94 -25.46 13.11
C GLY A 50 14.53 -25.01 13.48
N TRP A 51 13.70 -24.79 12.46
CA TRP A 51 12.35 -24.29 12.60
C TRP A 51 11.45 -25.31 13.29
N VAL A 52 10.61 -24.83 14.19
CA VAL A 52 9.60 -25.62 14.91
C VAL A 52 8.26 -24.90 14.78
N ASP A 53 7.28 -25.55 14.14
CA ASP A 53 5.93 -24.98 14.00
C ASP A 53 5.23 -24.87 15.36
N GLU A 54 4.52 -23.76 15.54
CA GLU A 54 3.56 -23.57 16.62
C GLU A 54 2.15 -23.47 16.02
N GLY A 55 1.56 -24.60 15.66
CA GLY A 55 0.21 -24.68 15.11
C GLY A 55 0.17 -25.20 13.67
N ALA A 56 -0.46 -24.44 12.77
CA ALA A 56 -0.59 -24.84 11.38
C ALA A 56 0.68 -24.50 10.60
N GLU A 57 1.06 -25.38 9.66
CA GLU A 57 2.18 -25.17 8.75
C GLU A 57 2.04 -23.81 8.04
N VAL A 58 3.12 -23.03 8.02
CA VAL A 58 3.19 -21.73 7.33
C VAL A 58 3.61 -21.97 5.89
N ARG A 59 2.66 -21.84 4.96
CA ARG A 59 2.92 -21.95 3.52
C ARG A 59 2.09 -20.93 2.74
N GLY A 60 2.71 -20.23 1.82
CA GLY A 60 2.10 -19.10 1.11
C GLY A 60 2.14 -17.82 1.96
N TRP A 61 1.10 -17.00 1.89
CA TRP A 61 1.06 -15.72 2.63
C TRP A 61 1.01 -15.96 4.14
N ALA A 62 2.03 -15.48 4.85
CA ALA A 62 2.19 -15.63 6.29
C ALA A 62 1.53 -14.48 7.07
N GLY A 63 1.44 -13.29 6.47
CA GLY A 63 0.75 -12.14 7.05
C GLY A 63 1.23 -10.82 6.45
N SER A 64 0.47 -9.74 6.67
CA SER A 64 0.87 -8.39 6.25
C SER A 64 2.04 -7.85 7.09
N ARG A 65 2.14 -8.30 8.34
CA ARG A 65 3.19 -7.92 9.29
C ARG A 65 3.61 -9.16 10.07
N VAL A 66 4.77 -9.72 9.73
CA VAL A 66 5.35 -10.87 10.45
C VAL A 66 6.51 -10.38 11.29
N TRP A 67 6.44 -10.65 12.59
CA TRP A 67 7.41 -10.19 13.56
C TRP A 67 8.34 -11.33 13.96
N LEU A 68 9.64 -11.08 13.88
CA LEU A 68 10.71 -11.93 14.39
C LEU A 68 11.13 -11.38 15.75
N VAL A 69 10.79 -12.09 16.82
CA VAL A 69 10.98 -11.67 18.21
C VAL A 69 12.16 -12.45 18.80
N PRO A 70 13.35 -11.83 18.95
CA PRO A 70 14.47 -12.48 19.62
C PRO A 70 14.17 -12.73 21.10
N GLU A 71 14.73 -13.80 21.67
CA GLU A 71 14.66 -14.02 23.12
C GLU A 71 15.52 -13.04 23.94
N ASP A 72 16.55 -12.47 23.32
CA ASP A 72 17.37 -11.42 23.94
C ASP A 72 16.57 -10.12 24.03
N GLU A 73 16.07 -9.78 25.21
CA GLU A 73 15.29 -8.56 25.47
C GLU A 73 16.06 -7.26 25.21
N ALA A 74 17.40 -7.31 25.09
CA ALA A 74 18.19 -6.15 24.67
C ALA A 74 17.97 -5.82 23.18
N LEU A 75 17.47 -6.79 22.40
CA LEU A 75 17.11 -6.63 21.00
C LEU A 75 15.61 -6.38 20.88
N GLY A 76 15.23 -5.41 20.03
CA GLY A 76 13.85 -5.20 19.64
C GLY A 76 13.37 -6.27 18.64
N PRO A 77 12.05 -6.42 18.45
CA PRO A 77 11.50 -7.27 17.40
C PRO A 77 11.76 -6.67 16.02
N TRP A 78 11.97 -7.55 15.03
CA TRP A 78 12.14 -7.16 13.62
C TRP A 78 10.87 -7.44 12.82
N LEU A 79 10.56 -6.57 11.87
CA LEU A 79 9.37 -6.68 11.03
C LEU A 79 9.73 -7.17 9.64
N LEU A 80 8.94 -8.10 9.12
CA LEU A 80 8.89 -8.42 7.71
C LEU A 80 7.46 -8.11 7.20
N GLU A 81 7.34 -7.18 6.28
CA GLU A 81 6.04 -6.82 5.70
C GLU A 81 5.63 -7.81 4.60
N ASP A 82 4.32 -7.91 4.33
CA ASP A 82 3.72 -8.75 3.28
C ASP A 82 4.42 -10.11 3.07
N ALA A 83 4.66 -10.78 4.20
CA ALA A 83 5.57 -11.91 4.24
C ALA A 83 4.93 -13.16 3.65
N GLU A 84 5.72 -13.91 2.90
CA GLU A 84 5.35 -15.18 2.29
C GLU A 84 6.37 -16.25 2.65
N SER A 85 5.88 -17.47 2.86
CA SER A 85 6.71 -18.65 3.04
C SER A 85 6.62 -19.60 1.86
N VAL A 86 7.78 -20.11 1.44
CA VAL A 86 7.89 -21.21 0.48
C VAL A 86 7.56 -22.57 1.14
N GLY A 87 7.40 -22.60 2.47
CA GLY A 87 7.25 -23.79 3.28
C GLY A 87 8.59 -24.31 3.82
N GLN A 88 8.55 -25.40 4.57
CA GLN A 88 9.75 -26.00 5.13
C GLN A 88 10.57 -26.74 4.06
N LEU A 89 11.88 -26.51 4.09
CA LEU A 89 12.83 -27.27 3.30
C LEU A 89 13.11 -28.60 4.02
N LEU A 90 12.51 -29.68 3.52
CA LEU A 90 12.61 -31.05 4.09
C LEU A 90 14.06 -31.57 4.24
N ALA A 91 15.03 -30.95 3.59
CA ALA A 91 16.43 -31.33 3.70
C ALA A 91 17.18 -30.64 4.86
N THR A 92 16.67 -29.52 5.37
CA THR A 92 17.38 -28.65 6.32
C THR A 92 16.58 -28.33 7.59
N ASP A 93 15.31 -28.75 7.68
CA ASP A 93 14.38 -28.34 8.74
C ASP A 93 14.32 -26.80 8.89
N SER A 94 14.53 -26.08 7.78
CA SER A 94 14.49 -24.62 7.74
C SER A 94 13.16 -24.13 7.17
N LEU A 95 12.66 -23.02 7.68
CA LEU A 95 11.59 -22.25 7.05
C LEU A 95 12.19 -21.11 6.23
N VAL A 96 11.73 -20.92 5.00
CA VAL A 96 12.10 -19.74 4.21
C VAL A 96 10.97 -18.72 4.26
N LEU A 97 11.29 -17.51 4.68
CA LEU A 97 10.41 -16.35 4.66
C LEU A 97 10.94 -15.29 3.69
N THR A 98 10.01 -14.67 2.97
CA THR A 98 10.30 -13.58 2.04
C THR A 98 9.35 -12.43 2.27
N GLY A 99 9.82 -11.20 2.18
CA GLY A 99 9.00 -10.00 2.30
C GLY A 99 9.85 -8.75 2.06
N PRO A 100 9.25 -7.57 1.83
CA PRO A 100 10.00 -6.34 1.77
C PRO A 100 10.78 -6.14 3.08
N ASP A 101 12.08 -5.95 2.91
CA ASP A 101 13.00 -5.58 3.98
C ASP A 101 13.11 -4.05 3.91
N ASP A 102 12.43 -3.36 4.81
CA ASP A 102 12.63 -1.92 4.97
C ASP A 102 13.96 -1.67 5.73
N TYR A 103 14.38 -0.41 5.85
CA TYR A 103 15.65 -0.07 6.50
C TYR A 103 15.72 -0.51 7.99
N GLU A 104 14.60 -0.88 8.60
CA GLU A 104 14.49 -1.38 9.99
C GLU A 104 14.26 -2.90 10.08
N GLY A 105 14.25 -3.62 8.95
CA GLY A 105 13.96 -5.04 8.88
C GLY A 105 15.02 -5.93 9.54
N PRO A 106 14.84 -7.27 9.46
CA PRO A 106 15.70 -8.19 10.18
C PRO A 106 17.16 -8.08 9.70
N PRO A 107 18.15 -8.15 10.61
CA PRO A 107 19.56 -8.11 10.25
C PRO A 107 19.92 -9.22 9.27
N ASP A 108 21.06 -9.11 8.59
CA ASP A 108 21.54 -10.13 7.65
C ASP A 108 21.73 -11.52 8.30
N GLY A 109 21.83 -11.57 9.63
CA GLY A 109 21.68 -12.81 10.37
C GLY A 109 21.67 -12.59 11.86
N HIS A 110 21.12 -13.56 12.58
CA HIS A 110 21.08 -13.57 14.04
C HIS A 110 21.32 -14.98 14.55
N ARG A 111 22.25 -15.12 15.50
CA ARG A 111 22.55 -16.39 16.18
C ARG A 111 21.97 -16.38 17.58
N GLY A 112 20.77 -16.88 17.71
CA GLY A 112 20.01 -16.91 18.96
C GLY A 112 18.55 -17.29 18.70
N PRO A 113 17.84 -17.83 19.71
CA PRO A 113 16.45 -18.23 19.53
C PRO A 113 15.56 -17.04 19.17
N VAL A 114 14.70 -17.25 18.18
CA VAL A 114 13.74 -16.25 17.69
C VAL A 114 12.38 -16.91 17.57
N ARG A 115 11.35 -16.25 18.08
CA ARG A 115 9.95 -16.66 17.87
C ARG A 115 9.31 -15.77 16.81
N VAL A 116 8.40 -16.32 16.03
CA VAL A 116 7.79 -15.61 14.89
C VAL A 116 6.28 -15.56 15.03
N HIS A 117 5.66 -14.40 14.83
CA HIS A 117 4.19 -14.25 14.85
C HIS A 117 3.66 -13.33 13.75
N ASP A 118 2.41 -13.53 13.35
CA ASP A 118 1.70 -12.73 12.33
C ASP A 118 0.92 -11.54 12.93
N GLY A 119 1.07 -11.30 14.24
CA GLY A 119 0.32 -10.26 14.98
C GLY A 119 -0.95 -10.79 15.64
N HIS A 120 -1.36 -12.03 15.36
CA HIS A 120 -2.50 -12.70 15.99
C HIS A 120 -2.05 -13.97 16.73
N ARG A 121 -1.23 -14.79 16.08
CA ARG A 121 -0.74 -16.07 16.62
C ARG A 121 0.76 -16.22 16.41
N TRP A 122 1.37 -17.00 17.30
CA TRP A 122 2.70 -17.52 17.05
C TRP A 122 2.63 -18.50 15.87
N LEU A 123 3.57 -18.39 14.96
CA LEU A 123 3.74 -19.24 13.80
C LEU A 123 4.73 -20.37 14.11
N GLY A 124 5.75 -20.08 14.92
CA GLY A 124 6.78 -21.03 15.31
C GLY A 124 8.02 -20.32 15.87
N SER A 125 9.11 -21.06 15.95
CA SER A 125 10.42 -20.55 16.39
C SER A 125 11.56 -21.15 15.60
N CYS A 126 12.69 -20.44 15.55
CA CYS A 126 13.96 -20.93 15.02
C CYS A 126 15.10 -20.66 16.01
N ARG A 127 16.23 -21.35 15.82
CA ARG A 127 17.42 -21.19 16.66
C ARG A 127 18.36 -20.10 16.19
N GLU A 128 18.28 -19.76 14.91
CA GLU A 128 19.01 -18.71 14.25
C GLU A 128 18.34 -18.43 12.90
N PHE A 129 18.69 -17.32 12.26
CA PHE A 129 18.32 -17.06 10.88
C PHE A 129 19.44 -16.34 10.13
N ALA A 130 19.44 -16.47 8.82
CA ALA A 130 20.34 -15.73 7.93
C ALA A 130 19.59 -15.24 6.70
N ARG A 131 19.96 -14.06 6.23
CA ARG A 131 19.50 -13.51 4.97
C ARG A 131 20.19 -14.25 3.83
N VAL A 132 19.39 -14.77 2.92
CA VAL A 132 19.83 -15.32 1.65
C VAL A 132 19.98 -14.17 0.68
N LEU A 133 21.21 -13.88 0.27
CA LEU A 133 21.47 -12.88 -0.76
C LEU A 133 20.91 -13.40 -2.09
N PRO A 134 19.93 -12.72 -2.71
CA PRO A 134 19.44 -13.13 -4.00
C PRO A 134 20.57 -12.97 -5.05
N PRO A 135 20.55 -13.77 -6.13
CA PRO A 135 21.34 -13.42 -7.31
C PRO A 135 20.98 -12.00 -7.76
N GLU A 136 21.97 -11.24 -8.25
CA GLU A 136 21.78 -9.86 -8.70
C GLU A 136 20.64 -9.79 -9.73
N GLN A 137 19.47 -9.36 -9.28
CA GLN A 137 18.28 -9.27 -10.12
C GLN A 137 18.16 -7.83 -10.60
N VAL A 138 18.38 -7.63 -11.90
CA VAL A 138 18.08 -6.34 -12.55
C VAL A 138 16.56 -6.20 -12.55
N ALA A 139 16.05 -5.26 -11.74
CA ALA A 139 14.63 -4.94 -11.74
C ALA A 139 14.21 -4.57 -13.18
N PRO A 140 13.07 -5.08 -13.67
CA PRO A 140 12.61 -4.73 -15.01
C PRO A 140 12.40 -3.21 -15.09
N PRO A 141 12.83 -2.56 -16.18
CA PRO A 141 12.71 -1.12 -16.29
C PRO A 141 11.25 -0.67 -16.38
N LEU A 142 10.98 0.53 -15.90
CA LEU A 142 9.69 1.19 -16.05
C LEU A 142 9.61 1.76 -17.47
N VAL A 143 8.63 1.31 -18.26
CA VAL A 143 8.45 1.76 -19.65
C VAL A 143 7.15 2.53 -19.79
N LEU A 144 7.25 3.82 -20.07
CA LEU A 144 6.13 4.70 -20.37
C LEU A 144 5.85 4.66 -21.88
N ARG A 145 4.76 4.00 -22.29
CA ARG A 145 4.46 3.79 -23.71
C ARG A 145 3.56 4.88 -24.28
N GLY A 146 3.88 5.34 -25.48
CA GLY A 146 3.12 6.42 -26.13
C GLY A 146 3.15 7.72 -25.33
N LEU A 147 4.25 8.01 -24.63
CA LEU A 147 4.45 9.22 -23.88
C LEU A 147 4.46 10.43 -24.82
N ALA A 148 3.63 11.43 -24.51
CA ALA A 148 3.74 12.77 -25.07
C ALA A 148 4.78 13.55 -24.25
N PRO A 149 6.01 13.78 -24.75
CA PRO A 149 7.06 14.43 -23.98
C PRO A 149 6.77 15.93 -23.85
N GLY A 150 6.98 16.47 -22.65
CA GLY A 150 6.99 17.91 -22.39
C GLY A 150 8.25 18.57 -22.95
N ASP A 151 8.27 19.90 -23.00
CA ASP A 151 9.37 20.65 -23.64
C ASP A 151 10.72 20.43 -22.95
N ARG A 152 10.72 20.30 -21.62
CA ARG A 152 11.93 19.99 -20.84
C ARG A 152 12.48 18.61 -21.17
N LEU A 153 11.61 17.60 -21.28
CA LEU A 153 12.04 16.25 -21.67
C LEU A 153 12.59 16.27 -23.11
N ARG A 154 11.91 16.94 -24.05
CA ARG A 154 12.43 17.08 -25.43
C ARG A 154 13.82 17.72 -25.47
N ALA A 155 14.03 18.78 -24.69
CA ALA A 155 15.33 19.44 -24.59
C ALA A 155 16.41 18.53 -23.99
N ALA A 156 16.07 17.78 -22.94
CA ALA A 156 16.94 16.77 -22.32
C ALA A 156 17.35 15.67 -23.31
N LEU A 157 16.37 15.08 -24.02
CA LEU A 157 16.59 14.03 -25.02
C LEU A 157 17.43 14.54 -26.20
N THR A 158 17.20 15.77 -26.66
CA THR A 158 17.97 16.40 -27.74
C THR A 158 19.42 16.65 -27.32
N LYS A 159 19.65 17.04 -26.06
CA LYS A 159 20.99 17.26 -25.52
C LYS A 159 21.76 15.94 -25.36
N GLY A 160 21.08 14.87 -24.95
CA GLY A 160 21.59 13.49 -24.97
C GLY A 160 22.80 13.20 -24.06
N THR A 161 23.23 14.15 -23.23
CA THR A 161 24.32 13.95 -22.27
C THR A 161 23.83 13.15 -21.07
N ARG A 162 24.69 12.34 -20.43
CA ARG A 162 24.34 11.57 -19.21
C ARG A 162 23.62 12.42 -18.16
N ARG A 163 24.15 13.61 -17.85
CA ARG A 163 23.55 14.55 -16.88
C ARG A 163 22.17 15.09 -17.30
N ALA A 164 21.88 15.17 -18.61
CA ALA A 164 20.59 15.65 -19.08
C ALA A 164 19.51 14.55 -19.05
N LEU A 165 19.94 13.29 -19.10
CA LEU A 165 19.08 12.11 -19.06
C LEU A 165 18.84 11.60 -17.63
N ASP A 166 19.51 12.18 -16.65
CA ASP A 166 19.22 12.06 -15.24
C ASP A 166 18.13 13.08 -14.91
N LEU A 167 16.89 12.60 -14.76
CA LEU A 167 15.74 13.45 -14.43
C LEU A 167 15.60 13.66 -12.91
N GLU A 168 16.58 13.14 -12.14
CA GLU A 168 16.66 13.23 -10.68
C GLU A 168 15.42 12.60 -10.02
N GLU A 169 15.00 13.12 -8.87
CA GLU A 169 13.80 12.66 -8.18
C GLU A 169 12.53 13.05 -8.96
N ALA A 170 11.71 12.05 -9.27
CA ALA A 170 10.48 12.18 -10.01
C ALA A 170 9.32 11.45 -9.31
N ALA A 171 8.11 11.88 -9.64
CA ALA A 171 6.89 11.18 -9.30
C ALA A 171 6.19 10.70 -10.58
N LEU A 172 5.79 9.44 -10.60
CA LEU A 172 4.81 8.92 -11.54
C LEU A 172 3.43 9.13 -10.92
N GLU A 173 2.79 10.26 -11.22
CA GLU A 173 1.43 10.57 -10.80
C GLU A 173 0.43 9.71 -11.60
N ILE A 174 -0.55 9.15 -10.90
CA ILE A 174 -1.50 8.18 -11.41
C ILE A 174 -2.91 8.71 -11.17
N GLN A 175 -3.71 8.76 -12.23
CA GLN A 175 -5.10 9.19 -12.18
C GLN A 175 -6.05 8.01 -12.45
N ASP A 176 -7.29 8.14 -11.98
CA ASP A 176 -8.37 7.25 -12.38
C ASP A 176 -8.93 7.63 -13.77
N ASP A 177 -9.84 6.81 -14.30
CA ASP A 177 -10.48 7.03 -15.60
C ASP A 177 -11.40 8.26 -15.62
N ARG A 178 -11.76 8.78 -14.43
CA ARG A 178 -12.51 10.03 -14.26
C ARG A 178 -11.57 11.25 -14.36
N GLY A 179 -10.26 11.05 -14.29
CA GLY A 179 -9.22 12.08 -14.32
C GLY A 179 -8.89 12.64 -12.94
N GLU A 180 -9.34 11.97 -11.88
CA GLU A 180 -9.05 12.36 -10.50
C GLU A 180 -7.71 11.76 -10.05
N PRO A 181 -6.92 12.48 -9.24
CA PRO A 181 -5.72 11.92 -8.64
C PRO A 181 -6.04 10.67 -7.81
N LEU A 182 -5.39 9.56 -8.15
CA LEU A 182 -5.50 8.31 -7.39
C LEU A 182 -4.33 8.19 -6.42
N THR A 183 -3.10 8.18 -6.94
CA THR A 183 -1.86 8.07 -6.16
C THR A 183 -0.64 8.47 -6.98
N GLU A 184 0.58 8.37 -6.43
CA GLU A 184 1.84 8.52 -7.17
C GLU A 184 2.86 7.46 -6.76
N ARG A 185 3.87 7.24 -7.60
CA ARG A 185 5.04 6.42 -7.25
C ARG A 185 6.30 7.26 -7.40
N LEU A 186 7.05 7.41 -6.32
CA LEU A 186 8.33 8.10 -6.33
C LEU A 186 9.41 7.19 -6.94
N LEU A 187 10.33 7.81 -7.67
CA LEU A 187 11.48 7.14 -8.27
C LEU A 187 12.60 8.14 -8.51
N TRP A 188 13.83 7.66 -8.50
CA TRP A 188 14.93 8.37 -9.14
C TRP A 188 14.93 8.00 -10.63
N ALA A 189 14.55 8.94 -11.49
CA ALA A 189 14.29 8.66 -12.89
C ALA A 189 15.51 8.93 -13.77
N GLN A 190 16.14 7.87 -14.29
CA GLN A 190 17.17 8.00 -15.31
C GLN A 190 16.69 7.41 -16.65
N VAL A 191 16.73 8.20 -17.71
CA VAL A 191 16.40 7.73 -19.07
C VAL A 191 17.46 6.75 -19.55
N SER A 192 17.06 5.50 -19.76
CA SER A 192 17.93 4.44 -20.28
C SER A 192 17.91 4.40 -21.80
N THR A 193 16.72 4.40 -22.39
CA THR A 193 16.53 4.42 -23.85
C THR A 193 15.17 5.00 -24.19
N TRP A 194 15.00 5.43 -25.43
CA TRP A 194 13.72 5.87 -25.96
C TRP A 194 13.63 5.64 -27.46
N ARG A 195 12.41 5.51 -27.97
CA ARG A 195 12.15 5.36 -29.41
C ARG A 195 10.83 6.00 -29.80
N PRO A 196 10.62 6.36 -31.09
CA PRO A 196 9.30 6.72 -31.58
C PRO A 196 8.28 5.63 -31.25
N SER A 197 7.10 6.04 -30.77
CA SER A 197 6.04 5.12 -30.38
C SER A 197 5.16 4.77 -31.58
N PRO A 198 4.69 3.51 -31.71
CA PRO A 198 3.72 3.14 -32.75
C PRO A 198 2.36 3.84 -32.57
N TYR A 199 2.08 4.40 -31.39
CA TYR A 199 0.81 5.04 -31.06
C TYR A 199 0.64 6.46 -31.65
N GLY A 200 1.70 7.07 -32.21
CA GLY A 200 1.58 8.40 -32.84
C GLY A 200 2.91 9.06 -33.19
N THR A 201 2.86 9.99 -34.14
CA THR A 201 4.06 10.63 -34.74
C THR A 201 4.86 11.52 -33.79
N ASN A 202 4.24 12.01 -32.72
CA ASN A 202 4.87 12.87 -31.71
C ASN A 202 4.99 12.18 -30.34
N LEU A 203 4.78 10.87 -30.28
CA LEU A 203 4.82 10.07 -29.06
C LEU A 203 6.10 9.23 -29.02
N ILE A 204 6.60 8.98 -27.82
CA ILE A 204 7.78 8.14 -27.59
C ILE A 204 7.45 7.01 -26.62
N ASP A 205 8.09 5.86 -26.80
CA ASP A 205 8.22 4.89 -25.71
C ASP A 205 9.49 5.27 -24.94
N LEU A 206 9.33 5.63 -23.66
CA LEU A 206 10.42 6.03 -22.78
C LEU A 206 10.72 4.93 -21.77
N GLU A 207 11.96 4.47 -21.72
CA GLU A 207 12.44 3.50 -20.74
C GLU A 207 13.25 4.20 -19.66
N LEU A 208 12.83 4.00 -18.40
CA LEU A 208 13.44 4.56 -17.22
C LEU A 208 14.09 3.46 -16.40
N HIS A 209 15.34 3.70 -15.99
CA HIS A 209 15.90 3.07 -14.82
C HIS A 209 15.34 3.82 -13.61
N GLY A 210 14.41 3.19 -12.90
CA GLY A 210 13.79 3.73 -11.70
C GLY A 210 14.50 3.18 -10.47
N GLU A 211 15.63 3.78 -10.07
CA GLU A 211 16.17 3.48 -8.75
C GLU A 211 15.13 3.91 -7.70
N LEU A 212 15.02 3.13 -6.62
CA LEU A 212 14.02 3.32 -5.55
C LEU A 212 12.55 3.19 -6.00
N PHE A 213 12.28 2.80 -7.25
CA PHE A 213 10.93 2.48 -7.69
C PHE A 213 10.50 1.13 -7.12
N THR A 214 9.43 1.13 -6.31
CA THR A 214 8.80 -0.09 -5.81
C THR A 214 7.58 -0.43 -6.67
N PRO A 215 7.58 -1.54 -7.44
CA PRO A 215 6.41 -1.94 -8.21
C PRO A 215 5.26 -2.34 -7.28
N VAL A 216 4.04 -2.20 -7.79
CA VAL A 216 2.83 -2.69 -7.14
C VAL A 216 2.81 -4.22 -7.24
N PRO A 217 2.71 -4.95 -6.12
CA PRO A 217 2.63 -6.41 -6.15
C PRO A 217 1.49 -6.93 -7.02
N GLU A 218 1.73 -8.03 -7.74
CA GLU A 218 0.76 -8.59 -8.69
C GLU A 218 -0.57 -8.99 -8.03
N TYR A 219 -0.55 -9.44 -6.76
CA TYR A 219 -1.77 -9.78 -6.03
C TYR A 219 -2.74 -8.58 -5.86
N ALA A 220 -2.20 -7.35 -5.87
CA ALA A 220 -2.94 -6.11 -5.70
C ALA A 220 -3.50 -5.56 -7.02
N ARG A 221 -3.05 -6.07 -8.17
CA ARG A 221 -3.51 -5.62 -9.50
C ARG A 221 -5.05 -5.57 -9.63
N PRO A 222 -5.83 -6.59 -9.23
CA PRO A 222 -7.29 -6.52 -9.34
C PRO A 222 -7.92 -5.42 -8.48
N ILE A 223 -7.25 -5.01 -7.39
CA ILE A 223 -7.70 -3.90 -6.55
C ILE A 223 -7.43 -2.58 -7.25
N TRP A 224 -6.22 -2.43 -7.82
CA TRP A 224 -5.84 -1.27 -8.60
C TRP A 224 -6.72 -1.07 -9.83
N GLU A 225 -7.05 -2.14 -10.55
CA GLU A 225 -7.96 -2.07 -11.71
C GLU A 225 -9.36 -1.56 -11.33
N ARG A 226 -9.86 -1.90 -10.14
CA ARG A 226 -11.11 -1.33 -9.62
C ARG A 226 -11.00 0.16 -9.34
N TRP A 227 -9.92 0.58 -8.68
CA TRP A 227 -9.68 2.00 -8.38
C TRP A 227 -9.33 2.83 -9.62
N PHE A 228 -8.77 2.21 -10.64
CA PHE A 228 -8.55 2.81 -11.95
C PHE A 228 -9.85 3.21 -12.62
N ALA A 229 -10.94 2.47 -12.44
CA ALA A 229 -12.27 2.85 -12.92
C ALA A 229 -12.90 3.99 -12.07
N GLY A 230 -12.32 4.29 -10.92
CA GLY A 230 -12.77 5.30 -9.96
C GLY A 230 -13.01 4.74 -8.55
N PRO A 231 -13.24 5.61 -7.56
CA PRO A 231 -13.62 5.18 -6.21
C PRO A 231 -14.96 4.42 -6.22
N PRO A 232 -15.21 3.55 -5.24
CA PRO A 232 -16.53 2.93 -5.08
C PRO A 232 -17.60 4.00 -4.81
N ASP A 233 -18.81 3.80 -5.34
CA ASP A 233 -19.94 4.70 -5.11
C ASP A 233 -20.84 4.23 -3.94
N THR A 234 -20.59 3.03 -3.39
CA THR A 234 -21.31 2.45 -2.23
C THR A 234 -20.34 1.88 -1.19
N PRO A 235 -20.66 1.94 0.13
CA PRO A 235 -19.81 1.34 1.16
C PRO A 235 -19.72 -0.18 1.04
N GLY A 236 -18.71 -0.79 1.67
CA GLY A 236 -18.54 -2.23 1.73
C GLY A 236 -17.96 -2.87 0.47
N ALA A 237 -17.43 -2.08 -0.47
CA ALA A 237 -16.80 -2.58 -1.69
C ALA A 237 -15.57 -3.48 -1.42
N TRP A 238 -14.99 -3.36 -0.24
CA TRP A 238 -13.87 -4.15 0.28
C TRP A 238 -14.30 -5.41 1.06
N ALA A 239 -15.58 -5.53 1.43
CA ALA A 239 -16.05 -6.56 2.37
C ALA A 239 -15.81 -7.99 1.89
N GLY A 240 -15.91 -8.23 0.58
CA GLY A 240 -15.69 -9.56 -0.02
C GLY A 240 -14.21 -9.92 -0.25
N LEU A 241 -13.27 -9.03 0.09
CA LEU A 241 -11.83 -9.26 -0.10
C LEU A 241 -11.22 -10.00 1.11
N ASP A 242 -10.18 -10.77 0.87
CA ASP A 242 -9.31 -11.30 1.93
C ASP A 242 -8.49 -10.17 2.59
N THR A 243 -7.91 -10.46 3.76
CA THR A 243 -7.16 -9.51 4.57
C THR A 243 -6.02 -8.81 3.81
N ARG A 244 -5.26 -9.56 2.99
CA ARG A 244 -4.15 -9.01 2.22
C ARG A 244 -4.63 -7.97 1.20
N ARG A 245 -5.72 -8.29 0.48
CA ARG A 245 -6.34 -7.38 -0.49
C ARG A 245 -7.06 -6.21 0.16
N ARG A 246 -7.62 -6.36 1.36
CA ARG A 246 -8.13 -5.24 2.16
C ARG A 246 -7.00 -4.29 2.57
N GLY A 247 -5.81 -4.81 2.89
CA GLY A 247 -4.60 -4.01 3.11
C GLY A 247 -4.27 -3.12 1.90
N ALA A 248 -4.16 -3.72 0.70
CA ALA A 248 -3.92 -2.96 -0.52
C ALA A 248 -5.02 -1.92 -0.83
N TRP A 249 -6.28 -2.22 -0.47
CA TRP A 249 -7.38 -1.25 -0.57
C TRP A 249 -7.18 -0.07 0.40
N LEU A 250 -6.82 -0.36 1.66
CA LEU A 250 -6.56 0.65 2.68
C LEU A 250 -5.40 1.57 2.32
N ASP A 251 -4.33 1.03 1.73
CA ASP A 251 -3.20 1.84 1.23
C ASP A 251 -3.65 2.84 0.15
N LEU A 252 -4.44 2.40 -0.83
CA LEU A 252 -4.97 3.29 -1.87
C LEU A 252 -5.92 4.35 -1.29
N VAL A 253 -6.77 3.96 -0.34
CA VAL A 253 -7.68 4.89 0.36
C VAL A 253 -6.88 5.96 1.11
N ARG A 254 -5.83 5.58 1.84
CA ARG A 254 -4.92 6.51 2.54
C ARG A 254 -4.22 7.44 1.55
N GLU A 255 -3.53 6.89 0.55
CA GLU A 255 -2.75 7.65 -0.44
C GLU A 255 -3.62 8.68 -1.16
N ARG A 256 -4.85 8.31 -1.50
CA ARG A 256 -5.82 9.21 -2.13
C ARG A 256 -6.34 10.28 -1.17
N ALA A 257 -6.57 9.94 0.10
CA ALA A 257 -7.05 10.89 1.10
C ALA A 257 -6.02 12.00 1.38
N CYS A 258 -4.72 11.70 1.35
CA CYS A 258 -3.65 12.71 1.46
C CYS A 258 -3.66 13.74 0.32
N ARG A 259 -4.29 13.42 -0.82
CA ARG A 259 -4.39 14.31 -2.00
C ARG A 259 -5.69 15.09 -2.06
N ARG A 260 -6.57 14.93 -1.08
CA ARG A 260 -7.89 15.55 -1.04
C ARG A 260 -8.02 16.49 0.14
N THR A 261 -8.71 17.60 -0.09
CA THR A 261 -9.22 18.41 1.00
C THR A 261 -10.46 17.73 1.56
N HIS A 262 -10.46 17.47 2.86
CA HIS A 262 -11.63 16.97 3.55
C HIS A 262 -12.44 18.16 4.08
N HIS A 263 -13.76 18.00 4.06
CA HIS A 263 -14.66 18.93 4.69
C HIS A 263 -15.19 18.28 5.96
N ASP A 264 -14.84 18.86 7.10
CA ASP A 264 -15.30 18.34 8.38
C ASP A 264 -16.81 18.51 8.50
N ARG A 265 -17.46 17.46 9.00
CA ARG A 265 -18.86 17.57 9.44
C ARG A 265 -18.91 18.44 10.71
N PRO A 266 -20.02 19.15 10.94
CA PRO A 266 -20.16 19.99 12.14
C PRO A 266 -20.03 19.16 13.42
N ALA A 267 -19.70 19.83 14.52
CA ALA A 267 -19.78 19.24 15.86
C ALA A 267 -21.18 18.68 16.13
N ASP A 268 -21.25 17.72 17.05
CA ASP A 268 -22.44 16.96 17.44
C ASP A 268 -23.04 16.10 16.31
N HIS A 269 -22.28 15.87 15.23
CA HIS A 269 -22.70 14.96 14.17
C HIS A 269 -22.82 13.51 14.68
N THR A 270 -23.78 12.77 14.12
CA THR A 270 -23.95 11.34 14.40
C THR A 270 -23.50 10.52 13.20
N TYR A 271 -22.49 9.70 13.42
CA TYR A 271 -21.98 8.73 12.45
C TYR A 271 -22.62 7.36 12.69
N GLU A 272 -22.70 6.56 11.63
CA GLU A 272 -23.09 5.16 11.71
C GLU A 272 -21.99 4.29 11.09
N LEU A 273 -21.56 3.28 11.84
CA LEU A 273 -20.54 2.32 11.43
C LEU A 273 -21.17 0.93 11.33
N ASP A 274 -21.05 0.33 10.16
CA ASP A 274 -21.48 -1.05 9.88
C ASP A 274 -20.33 -2.02 10.19
N GLY A 275 -20.47 -2.77 11.28
CA GLY A 275 -19.42 -3.66 11.80
C GLY A 275 -19.41 -5.07 11.23
N ARG A 276 -20.38 -5.46 10.38
CA ARG A 276 -20.63 -6.86 9.97
C ARG A 276 -19.43 -7.54 9.32
N HIS A 277 -18.53 -6.76 8.71
CA HIS A 277 -17.38 -7.27 7.96
C HIS A 277 -16.03 -6.94 8.59
N ILE A 278 -16.01 -6.41 9.81
CA ILE A 278 -14.79 -6.07 10.55
C ILE A 278 -14.21 -7.33 11.20
N THR A 279 -13.51 -8.13 10.39
CA THR A 279 -12.90 -9.41 10.79
C THR A 279 -11.38 -9.37 10.89
N ASP A 280 -10.78 -8.25 10.51
CA ASP A 280 -9.34 -7.99 10.50
C ASP A 280 -9.07 -6.49 10.65
N GLU A 281 -7.81 -6.15 10.93
CA GLU A 281 -7.38 -4.77 11.16
C GLU A 281 -7.61 -3.86 9.94
N PRO A 282 -7.29 -4.25 8.68
CA PRO A 282 -7.63 -3.43 7.53
C PRO A 282 -9.14 -3.18 7.41
N GLY A 283 -9.98 -4.21 7.60
CA GLY A 283 -11.43 -4.07 7.55
C GLY A 283 -11.98 -3.09 8.59
N LEU A 284 -11.37 -3.02 9.77
CA LEU A 284 -11.73 -2.03 10.79
C LEU A 284 -11.54 -0.59 10.30
N TYR A 285 -10.33 -0.28 9.80
CA TYR A 285 -10.01 1.07 9.36
C TYR A 285 -10.76 1.47 8.08
N LEU A 286 -11.04 0.51 7.20
CA LEU A 286 -11.91 0.74 6.03
C LEU A 286 -13.35 1.06 6.44
N ALA A 287 -13.93 0.33 7.39
CA ALA A 287 -15.27 0.61 7.89
C ALA A 287 -15.36 1.97 8.59
N LEU A 288 -14.36 2.34 9.40
CA LEU A 288 -14.26 3.66 10.03
C LEU A 288 -14.17 4.78 8.98
N GLY A 289 -13.30 4.60 7.99
CA GLY A 289 -13.16 5.55 6.89
C GLY A 289 -14.46 5.75 6.11
N GLU A 290 -15.19 4.68 5.85
CA GLU A 290 -16.49 4.75 5.17
C GLU A 290 -17.59 5.39 6.02
N ALA A 291 -17.60 5.14 7.33
CA ALA A 291 -18.55 5.76 8.26
C ALA A 291 -18.40 7.29 8.30
N VAL A 292 -17.16 7.79 8.32
CA VAL A 292 -16.88 9.23 8.43
C VAL A 292 -16.96 9.93 7.07
N ASN A 293 -16.26 9.39 6.07
CA ASN A 293 -15.99 10.06 4.80
C ASN A 293 -16.73 9.46 3.60
N GLY A 294 -17.61 8.48 3.83
CA GLY A 294 -18.40 7.83 2.78
C GLY A 294 -17.62 6.76 2.00
N PRO A 295 -18.21 6.19 0.94
CA PRO A 295 -17.61 5.09 0.16
C PRO A 295 -16.14 5.32 -0.22
N GLY A 296 -15.26 4.36 0.12
CA GLY A 296 -13.83 4.49 -0.13
C GLY A 296 -13.14 5.64 0.65
N GLY A 297 -13.75 6.10 1.74
CA GLY A 297 -13.22 7.14 2.62
C GLY A 297 -12.13 6.63 3.56
N TYR A 298 -11.26 7.54 4.01
CA TYR A 298 -10.17 7.27 4.94
C TYR A 298 -10.44 7.92 6.29
N PHE A 299 -10.15 7.22 7.39
CA PHE A 299 -10.16 7.81 8.73
C PHE A 299 -9.22 7.02 9.66
N GLY A 300 -7.92 7.11 9.36
CA GLY A 300 -6.86 6.34 10.02
C GLY A 300 -6.58 4.99 9.35
N GLY A 301 -5.34 4.51 9.50
CA GLY A 301 -4.90 3.17 9.08
C GLY A 301 -4.14 2.39 10.15
N CYS A 302 -4.03 2.98 11.34
CA CYS A 302 -3.50 2.45 12.59
C CYS A 302 -4.00 3.36 13.72
N LEU A 303 -3.78 3.02 14.99
CA LEU A 303 -4.26 3.84 16.12
C LEU A 303 -3.66 5.25 16.14
N ALA A 304 -2.37 5.40 15.80
CA ALA A 304 -1.72 6.71 15.75
C ALA A 304 -2.31 7.59 14.62
N ALA A 305 -2.52 7.01 13.44
CA ALA A 305 -3.14 7.73 12.33
C ALA A 305 -4.62 8.07 12.61
N LEU A 306 -5.32 7.24 13.38
CA LEU A 306 -6.67 7.55 13.85
C LEU A 306 -6.68 8.73 14.84
N ASP A 307 -5.76 8.73 15.82
CA ASP A 307 -5.58 9.85 16.75
C ASP A 307 -5.31 11.17 15.98
N ASP A 308 -4.46 11.13 14.96
CA ASP A 308 -4.25 12.29 14.07
C ASP A 308 -5.52 12.71 13.32
N CYS A 309 -6.31 11.76 12.79
CA CYS A 309 -7.57 12.07 12.13
C CYS A 309 -8.61 12.70 13.08
N LEU A 310 -8.61 12.32 14.35
CA LEU A 310 -9.51 12.84 15.37
C LEU A 310 -9.17 14.29 15.78
N ARG A 311 -7.98 14.80 15.44
CA ARG A 311 -7.61 16.20 15.68
C ARG A 311 -8.25 17.20 14.70
N GLY A 312 -9.07 16.71 13.76
CA GLY A 312 -9.80 17.52 12.78
C GLY A 312 -9.12 17.57 11.41
N THR A 313 -9.77 18.18 10.41
CA THR A 313 -9.37 18.24 8.98
C THR A 313 -9.44 16.92 8.20
N PHE A 314 -10.09 15.90 8.77
CA PHE A 314 -10.27 14.57 8.17
C PHE A 314 -11.73 14.13 8.11
N GLY A 315 -12.68 15.06 8.03
CA GLY A 315 -14.12 14.76 7.96
C GLY A 315 -14.83 14.77 9.31
N TYR A 316 -14.13 15.20 10.36
CA TYR A 316 -14.55 15.10 11.76
C TYR A 316 -14.31 16.40 12.52
N THR A 317 -15.26 16.81 13.35
CA THR A 317 -15.09 17.86 14.35
C THR A 317 -15.64 17.37 15.68
N ALA A 318 -14.82 17.44 16.72
CA ALA A 318 -15.21 17.08 18.07
C ALA A 318 -16.14 18.14 18.71
N PRO A 319 -17.05 17.74 19.61
CA PRO A 319 -17.44 16.36 19.94
C PRO A 319 -18.35 15.76 18.86
N ALA A 320 -18.44 14.43 18.80
CA ALA A 320 -19.44 13.75 17.97
C ALA A 320 -19.87 12.40 18.57
N THR A 321 -20.85 11.74 17.94
CA THR A 321 -21.35 10.42 18.34
C THR A 321 -21.22 9.41 17.20
N MET A 322 -20.97 8.14 17.52
CA MET A 322 -20.96 7.05 16.56
C MET A 322 -21.81 5.89 17.05
N LEU A 323 -22.79 5.49 16.24
CA LEU A 323 -23.50 4.23 16.43
C LEU A 323 -22.75 3.12 15.68
N TRP A 324 -22.14 2.19 16.41
CA TRP A 324 -21.45 1.04 15.84
C TRP A 324 -22.34 -0.19 15.91
N ARG A 325 -22.91 -0.59 14.77
CA ARG A 325 -23.72 -1.80 14.64
C ARG A 325 -22.86 -3.04 14.44
N ASP A 326 -23.27 -4.16 15.00
CA ASP A 326 -22.59 -5.46 14.83
C ASP A 326 -21.14 -5.44 15.36
N ALA A 327 -20.89 -4.65 16.41
CA ALA A 327 -19.56 -4.51 17.01
C ALA A 327 -19.01 -5.82 17.60
N ALA A 328 -19.86 -6.82 17.82
CA ALA A 328 -19.47 -8.15 18.29
C ALA A 328 -18.46 -8.84 17.36
N THR A 329 -18.59 -8.65 16.03
CA THR A 329 -17.67 -9.22 15.04
C THR A 329 -16.25 -8.66 15.23
N ALA A 330 -16.12 -7.33 15.27
CA ALA A 330 -14.83 -6.69 15.52
C ALA A 330 -14.23 -7.11 16.88
N ARG A 331 -15.07 -7.19 17.92
CA ARG A 331 -14.63 -7.63 19.24
C ARG A 331 -14.08 -9.06 19.21
N GLU A 332 -14.76 -9.99 18.53
CA GLU A 332 -14.32 -11.38 18.43
C GLU A 332 -12.94 -11.50 17.77
N HIS A 333 -12.75 -10.81 16.65
CA HIS A 333 -11.55 -10.93 15.83
C HIS A 333 -10.37 -10.07 16.32
N LEU A 334 -10.63 -8.91 16.91
CA LEU A 334 -9.61 -7.89 17.20
C LEU A 334 -9.28 -7.75 18.69
N SER A 335 -9.91 -8.52 19.58
CA SER A 335 -9.56 -8.52 21.01
C SER A 335 -8.35 -9.39 21.37
N ARG A 336 -7.85 -10.19 20.43
CA ARG A 336 -6.76 -11.17 20.63
C ARG A 336 -5.63 -10.97 19.63
N THR A 337 -5.14 -9.74 19.53
CA THR A 337 -3.97 -9.39 18.73
C THR A 337 -2.70 -9.44 19.60
N ARG A 338 -1.56 -9.10 19.01
CA ARG A 338 -0.26 -9.06 19.68
C ARG A 338 0.45 -7.76 19.37
N THR A 339 1.17 -7.24 20.35
CA THR A 339 2.17 -6.19 20.12
C THR A 339 3.32 -6.73 19.28
N PRO A 340 4.19 -5.86 18.73
CA PRO A 340 5.43 -6.30 18.05
C PRO A 340 6.30 -7.26 18.87
N ALA A 341 6.30 -7.12 20.19
CA ALA A 341 7.03 -8.00 21.11
C ALA A 341 6.26 -9.28 21.49
N GLY A 342 5.18 -9.61 20.79
CA GLY A 342 4.38 -10.81 21.00
C GLY A 342 3.47 -10.78 22.24
N ARG A 343 3.33 -9.65 22.94
CA ARG A 343 2.47 -9.53 24.13
C ARG A 343 0.99 -9.46 23.71
N PRO A 344 0.06 -10.12 24.41
CA PRO A 344 -1.36 -10.01 24.10
C PRO A 344 -1.83 -8.56 24.11
N TYR A 345 -2.61 -8.19 23.10
CA TYR A 345 -3.14 -6.86 22.90
C TYR A 345 -4.60 -6.92 22.47
N ASN A 346 -5.40 -5.95 22.92
CA ASN A 346 -6.80 -5.83 22.55
C ASN A 346 -6.97 -4.57 21.71
N LEU A 347 -6.88 -4.73 20.38
CA LEU A 347 -7.01 -3.63 19.43
C LEU A 347 -8.42 -3.02 19.49
N PHE A 348 -9.46 -3.85 19.68
CA PHE A 348 -10.84 -3.35 19.79
C PHE A 348 -11.01 -2.39 20.98
N ALA A 349 -10.45 -2.72 22.14
CA ALA A 349 -10.49 -1.85 23.32
C ALA A 349 -9.65 -0.57 23.10
N GLY A 350 -8.40 -0.72 22.62
CA GLY A 350 -7.52 0.42 22.37
C GLY A 350 -8.09 1.40 21.34
N LEU A 351 -8.82 0.90 20.34
CA LEU A 351 -9.56 1.74 19.40
C LEU A 351 -10.65 2.58 20.09
N LEU A 352 -11.45 1.95 20.97
CA LEU A 352 -12.51 2.67 21.69
C LEU A 352 -11.93 3.75 22.60
N ASP A 353 -10.78 3.48 23.23
CA ASP A 353 -10.07 4.46 24.05
C ASP A 353 -9.63 5.67 23.19
N VAL A 354 -8.98 5.43 22.04
CA VAL A 354 -8.56 6.51 21.12
C VAL A 354 -9.76 7.31 20.60
N LEU A 355 -10.86 6.65 20.21
CA LEU A 355 -12.07 7.35 19.78
C LEU A 355 -12.65 8.24 20.89
N ALA A 356 -12.71 7.74 22.12
CA ALA A 356 -13.20 8.50 23.27
C ALA A 356 -12.29 9.70 23.61
N GLU A 357 -10.96 9.51 23.61
CA GLU A 357 -9.98 10.57 23.81
C GLU A 357 -10.09 11.67 22.74
N GLY A 358 -10.38 11.29 21.49
CA GLY A 358 -10.66 12.20 20.38
C GLY A 358 -12.03 12.88 20.41
N GLY A 359 -12.88 12.61 21.41
CA GLY A 359 -14.22 13.20 21.56
C GLY A 359 -15.33 12.51 20.76
N MET A 360 -15.08 11.32 20.21
CA MET A 360 -16.06 10.49 19.51
C MET A 360 -16.70 9.51 20.50
N HIS A 361 -17.96 9.76 20.85
CA HIS A 361 -18.70 8.92 21.80
C HIS A 361 -19.35 7.75 21.08
N VAL A 362 -18.86 6.54 21.32
CA VAL A 362 -19.33 5.33 20.63
C VAL A 362 -20.43 4.63 21.41
N THR A 363 -21.56 4.37 20.76
CA THR A 363 -22.61 3.46 21.24
C THR A 363 -22.55 2.16 20.45
N LEU A 364 -22.37 1.04 21.14
CA LEU A 364 -22.32 -0.29 20.53
C LEU A 364 -23.73 -0.88 20.45
N ALA A 365 -24.15 -1.34 19.28
CA ALA A 365 -25.48 -1.91 19.01
C ALA A 365 -25.42 -3.28 18.36
#